data_AF-A0A963RLX7-F1
#
_entry.id   AF-A0A963RLX7-F1
#
_cell.length_a   1.000
_cell.length_b   1.000
_cell.length_c   1.000
_cell.angle_alpha   90.00
_cell.angle_beta   90.00
_cell.angle_gamma   90.00
#
_symmetry.space_group_name_H-M   'P 1'
#
loop_
_entity.id
_entity.type
_entity.pdbx_description
1 polymer ?
#
loop_
_entity_poly.entity_id
_entity_poly.type
_entity_poly.pdbx_seq_one_letter_code
_entity_poly.pdbx_strand_id
1 'polypeptide(L)'
;MSNLPWPDWVVWLALAALALNLLLVLALLLRGARRPADVASRDEVRQLVQGSVSASSERLERELRQEVGDQARGSRQELGLSLDRFQAAVIGQAAEAVRTQNAQVDALAAQLTQLRGTLGDTLVAQLQALGLTMAQQAQEATRTQNAQIDAFAQQLAHLRGSLSETLTQQLQSLSETNARRIQEVRGTLEQQLAQLQAANTAKLDEMRRTVDEKLHATLEQRLGESFRQVAERLEQVHKGLGEMQTLAQGVGDLKHLLTNVKTRGMFGEAQLGALLEQVLSPEQFAAQVATRPGSKAVVDFAIRLPGR
;
A
#
# COMPACT_ATOMS: atom_id res chain seq x y z
N MET A 1 -36.52 74.27 174.35
CA MET A 1 -35.92 75.25 175.28
C MET A 1 -36.92 76.38 175.46
N SER A 2 -37.46 76.49 176.69
CA SER A 2 -38.03 77.69 177.31
C SER A 2 -38.82 78.66 176.42
N ASN A 3 -40.13 78.42 176.34
CA ASN A 3 -41.14 79.40 175.95
C ASN A 3 -41.13 80.55 176.99
N LEU A 4 -40.61 81.70 176.57
CA LEU A 4 -40.81 82.97 177.23
C LEU A 4 -42.33 83.28 177.18
N PRO A 5 -43.03 83.45 178.32
CA PRO A 5 -44.44 83.80 178.28
C PRO A 5 -44.57 85.20 177.68
N TRP A 6 -45.11 85.29 176.47
CA TRP A 6 -45.42 86.58 175.87
C TRP A 6 -46.49 87.27 176.72
N PRO A 7 -46.30 88.54 177.09
CA PRO A 7 -47.24 89.28 177.92
C PRO A 7 -48.61 89.45 177.23
N ASP A 8 -49.70 89.40 178.00
CA ASP A 8 -51.10 89.34 177.51
C ASP A 8 -51.47 90.42 176.46
N TRP A 9 -50.83 91.60 176.50
CA TRP A 9 -51.06 92.66 175.51
C TRP A 9 -50.68 92.26 174.07
N VAL A 10 -49.76 91.30 173.90
CA VAL A 10 -49.35 90.80 172.58
C VAL A 10 -50.42 89.88 171.99
N VAL A 11 -51.14 89.11 172.80
CA VAL A 11 -52.27 88.28 172.36
C VAL A 11 -53.43 89.17 171.89
N TRP A 12 -53.70 90.27 172.60
CA TRP A 12 -54.68 91.28 172.17
C TRP A 12 -54.27 91.99 170.88
N LEU A 13 -52.98 92.29 170.67
CA LEU A 13 -52.46 92.82 169.42
C LEU A 13 -52.59 91.84 168.25
N ALA A 14 -52.32 90.55 168.48
CA ALA A 14 -52.48 89.51 167.47
C ALA A 14 -53.96 89.31 167.09
N LEU A 15 -54.88 89.35 168.06
CA LEU A 15 -56.33 89.32 167.80
C LEU A 15 -56.81 90.57 167.05
N ALA A 16 -56.29 91.75 167.38
CA ALA A 16 -56.59 92.99 166.64
C ALA A 16 -56.08 92.93 165.19
N ALA A 17 -54.88 92.39 164.96
CA ALA A 17 -54.33 92.17 163.62
C ALA A 17 -55.13 91.13 162.83
N LEU A 18 -55.58 90.05 163.47
CA LEU A 18 -56.44 89.04 162.86
C LEU A 18 -57.80 89.64 162.48
N ALA A 19 -58.42 90.42 163.38
CA ALA A 19 -59.68 91.11 163.12
C ALA A 19 -59.55 92.11 161.97
N LEU A 20 -58.45 92.89 161.94
CA LEU A 20 -58.16 93.81 160.83
C LEU A 20 -58.01 93.05 159.50
N ASN A 21 -57.34 91.91 159.49
CA ASN A 21 -57.16 91.08 158.31
C ASN A 21 -58.51 90.50 157.84
N LEU A 22 -59.34 90.02 158.76
CA LEU A 22 -60.68 89.51 158.46
C LEU A 22 -61.59 90.62 157.90
N LEU A 23 -61.46 91.84 158.41
CA LEU A 23 -62.16 93.03 157.90
C LEU A 23 -61.66 93.40 156.49
N LEU A 24 -60.37 93.22 156.22
CA LEU A 24 -59.77 93.47 154.90
C LEU A 24 -60.18 92.40 153.86
N VAL A 25 -60.28 91.13 154.27
CA VAL A 25 -60.84 90.05 153.45
C VAL A 25 -62.33 90.26 153.20
N LEU A 26 -63.09 90.69 154.20
CA LEU A 26 -64.49 91.05 154.04
C LEU A 26 -64.65 92.26 153.10
N ALA A 27 -63.76 93.24 153.18
CA ALA A 27 -63.74 94.38 152.25
C ALA A 27 -63.40 93.96 150.81
N LEU A 28 -62.52 92.96 150.61
CA LEU A 28 -62.24 92.39 149.29
C LEU A 28 -63.40 91.56 148.74
N LEU A 29 -64.11 90.82 149.58
CA LEU A 29 -65.31 90.08 149.19
C LEU A 29 -66.51 90.99 148.93
N LEU A 30 -66.65 92.10 149.67
CA LEU A 30 -67.68 93.12 149.47
C LEU A 30 -67.37 94.07 148.31
N ARG A 31 -66.10 94.14 147.84
CA ARG A 31 -65.74 94.87 146.63
C ARG A 31 -66.05 94.04 145.39
N GLY A 32 -67.34 93.77 145.22
CA GLY A 32 -67.93 93.24 144.00
C GLY A 32 -67.81 94.24 142.84
N ALA A 33 -67.57 93.67 141.65
CA ALA A 33 -67.70 94.26 140.33
C ALA A 33 -66.64 95.30 139.90
N ARG A 34 -65.70 94.81 139.08
CA ARG A 34 -65.49 95.32 137.72
C ARG A 34 -64.85 94.22 136.86
N ARG A 35 -65.68 93.59 136.04
CA ARG A 35 -65.28 92.76 134.89
C ARG A 35 -64.75 93.68 133.78
N PRO A 36 -63.59 93.42 133.17
CA PRO A 36 -63.32 93.77 131.79
C PRO A 36 -63.62 92.55 130.91
N ALA A 37 -64.48 92.75 129.93
CA ALA A 37 -64.86 91.77 128.92
C ALA A 37 -63.93 91.92 127.71
N ASP A 38 -63.24 90.85 127.34
CA ASP A 38 -63.06 90.47 125.93
C ASP A 38 -62.63 88.99 125.87
N VAL A 39 -63.60 88.11 125.68
CA VAL A 39 -63.38 86.67 125.45
C VAL A 39 -64.21 86.32 124.22
N ALA A 40 -63.53 86.09 123.09
CA ALA A 40 -64.15 85.70 121.83
C ALA A 40 -65.00 84.44 121.99
N SER A 41 -66.16 84.42 121.35
CA SER A 41 -67.18 83.39 121.53
C SER A 41 -66.78 82.07 120.85
N ARG A 42 -67.18 80.92 121.42
CA ARG A 42 -66.88 79.58 120.89
C ARG A 42 -67.40 79.34 119.46
N ASP A 43 -68.34 80.15 118.99
CA ASP A 43 -68.92 80.03 117.64
C ASP A 43 -68.04 80.68 116.57
N GLU A 44 -67.34 81.79 116.87
CA GLU A 44 -66.38 82.41 115.95
C GLU A 44 -65.17 81.51 115.68
N VAL A 45 -64.69 80.79 116.71
CA VAL A 45 -63.59 79.82 116.57
C VAL A 45 -64.01 78.64 115.67
N ARG A 46 -65.25 78.15 115.78
CA ARG A 46 -65.74 77.08 114.90
C ARG A 46 -65.89 77.55 113.46
N GLN A 47 -66.37 78.77 113.24
CA GLN A 47 -66.56 79.33 111.90
C GLN A 47 -65.22 79.61 111.20
N LEU A 48 -64.21 80.09 111.93
CA LEU A 48 -62.84 80.25 111.44
C LEU A 48 -62.17 78.90 111.13
N VAL A 49 -62.33 77.89 111.99
CA VAL A 49 -61.78 76.55 111.73
C VAL A 49 -62.45 75.92 110.51
N GLN A 50 -63.77 75.99 110.40
CA GLN A 50 -64.50 75.41 109.27
C GLN A 50 -64.19 76.12 107.95
N GLY A 51 -64.04 77.46 107.97
CA GLY A 51 -63.57 78.25 106.83
C GLY A 51 -62.11 78.01 106.46
N SER A 52 -61.24 77.74 107.44
CA SER A 52 -59.83 77.40 107.19
C SER A 52 -59.67 76.00 106.58
N VAL A 53 -60.50 75.04 107.01
CA VAL A 53 -60.49 73.66 106.50
C VAL A 53 -61.06 73.61 105.08
N SER A 54 -62.15 74.31 104.78
CA SER A 54 -62.67 74.39 103.40
C SER A 54 -61.70 75.09 102.46
N ALA A 55 -61.08 76.21 102.88
CA ALA A 55 -60.07 76.90 102.08
C ALA A 55 -58.81 76.04 101.87
N SER A 56 -58.41 75.24 102.86
CA SER A 56 -57.30 74.28 102.72
C SER A 56 -57.67 73.13 101.79
N SER A 57 -58.90 72.62 101.87
CA SER A 57 -59.41 71.58 100.96
C SER A 57 -59.46 72.06 99.50
N GLU A 58 -59.96 73.27 99.26
CA GLU A 58 -59.99 73.86 97.91
C GLU A 58 -58.58 74.16 97.35
N ARG A 59 -57.60 74.44 98.22
CA ARG A 59 -56.20 74.57 97.81
C ARG A 59 -55.61 73.21 97.46
N LEU A 60 -55.82 72.20 98.32
CA LEU A 60 -55.37 70.84 98.07
C LEU A 60 -55.96 70.27 96.79
N GLU A 61 -57.25 70.48 96.52
CA GLU A 61 -57.88 70.04 95.26
C GLU A 61 -57.29 70.74 94.02
N ARG A 62 -56.96 72.03 94.13
CA ARG A 62 -56.32 72.77 93.04
C ARG A 62 -54.89 72.32 92.82
N GLU A 63 -54.13 72.08 93.89
CA GLU A 63 -52.79 71.53 93.84
C GLU A 63 -52.80 70.12 93.23
N LEU A 64 -53.73 69.25 93.65
CA LEU A 64 -53.84 67.89 93.12
C LEU A 64 -54.24 67.88 91.64
N ARG A 65 -55.12 68.80 91.20
CA ARG A 65 -55.46 68.96 89.78
C ARG A 65 -54.29 69.50 88.95
N GLN A 66 -53.50 70.41 89.53
CA GLN A 66 -52.27 70.89 88.90
C GLN A 66 -51.25 69.78 88.80
N GLU A 67 -51.02 69.02 89.87
CA GLU A 67 -50.06 67.93 89.93
C GLU A 67 -50.47 66.77 89.01
N VAL A 68 -51.75 66.38 88.95
CA VAL A 68 -52.25 65.42 87.96
C VAL A 68 -52.09 65.96 86.53
N GLY A 69 -52.30 67.26 86.31
CA GLY A 69 -52.12 67.90 85.01
C GLY A 69 -50.65 68.00 84.57
N ASP A 70 -49.74 68.22 85.52
CA ASP A 70 -48.30 68.26 85.31
C ASP A 70 -47.73 66.84 85.15
N GLN A 71 -48.22 65.87 85.93
CA GLN A 71 -47.89 64.45 85.82
C GLN A 71 -48.40 63.83 84.52
N ALA A 72 -49.60 64.20 84.05
CA ALA A 72 -50.09 63.78 82.74
C ALA A 72 -49.26 64.38 81.59
N ARG A 73 -48.79 65.62 81.73
CA ARG A 73 -47.87 66.25 80.78
C ARG A 73 -46.49 65.59 80.79
N GLY A 74 -45.93 65.34 81.97
CA GLY A 74 -44.68 64.61 82.16
C GLY A 74 -44.75 63.19 81.61
N SER A 75 -45.80 62.44 81.93
CA SER A 75 -46.03 61.09 81.42
C SER A 75 -46.18 61.06 79.89
N ARG A 76 -46.86 62.03 79.27
CA ARG A 76 -46.91 62.14 77.79
C ARG A 76 -45.56 62.46 77.17
N GLN A 77 -44.75 63.29 77.82
CA GLN A 77 -43.39 63.59 77.37
C GLN A 77 -42.47 62.37 77.51
N GLU A 78 -42.54 61.65 78.63
CA GLU A 78 -41.81 60.40 78.84
C GLU A 78 -42.23 59.33 77.83
N LEU A 79 -43.53 59.21 77.54
CA LEU A 79 -44.03 58.31 76.49
C LEU A 79 -43.51 58.73 75.12
N GLY A 80 -43.53 60.03 74.79
CA GLY A 80 -42.96 60.55 73.54
C GLY A 80 -41.48 60.20 73.40
N LEU A 81 -40.68 60.47 74.43
CA LEU A 81 -39.25 60.12 74.47
C LEU A 81 -39.02 58.60 74.43
N SER A 82 -39.87 57.81 75.07
CA SER A 82 -39.78 56.34 75.02
C SER A 82 -40.11 55.80 73.63
N LEU A 83 -41.07 56.42 72.93
CA LEU A 83 -41.48 56.05 71.57
C LEU A 83 -40.41 56.48 70.57
N ASP A 84 -39.80 57.67 70.72
CA ASP A 84 -38.66 58.12 69.92
C ASP A 84 -37.45 57.20 70.10
N ARG A 85 -37.14 56.79 71.35
CA ARG A 85 -36.07 55.82 71.62
C ARG A 85 -36.39 54.44 71.04
N PHE A 86 -37.64 54.00 71.12
CA PHE A 86 -38.07 52.75 70.52
C PHE A 86 -37.98 52.80 69.00
N GLN A 87 -38.46 53.87 68.36
CA GLN A 87 -38.35 54.09 66.92
C GLN A 87 -36.87 54.11 66.49
N ALA A 88 -36.01 54.82 67.22
CA ALA A 88 -34.57 54.84 66.95
C ALA A 88 -33.92 53.47 67.13
N ALA A 89 -34.32 52.69 68.13
CA ALA A 89 -33.85 51.32 68.34
C ALA A 89 -34.31 50.38 67.22
N VAL A 90 -35.58 50.47 66.79
CA VAL A 90 -36.13 49.68 65.68
C VAL A 90 -35.47 50.03 64.34
N ILE A 91 -35.30 51.32 64.04
CA ILE A 91 -34.59 51.77 62.83
C ILE A 91 -33.12 51.37 62.89
N GLY A 92 -32.47 51.49 64.06
CA GLY A 92 -31.10 51.04 64.27
C GLY A 92 -30.94 49.55 64.04
N GLN A 93 -31.83 48.74 64.62
CA GLN A 93 -31.86 47.29 64.43
C GLN A 93 -32.17 46.90 62.98
N ALA A 94 -33.10 47.58 62.32
CA ALA A 94 -33.41 47.35 60.91
C ALA A 94 -32.24 47.74 60.00
N ALA A 95 -31.56 48.86 60.27
CA ALA A 95 -30.37 49.26 59.54
C ALA A 95 -29.23 48.26 59.73
N GLU A 96 -29.04 47.73 60.94
CA GLU A 96 -28.03 46.71 61.23
C GLU A 96 -28.38 45.36 60.58
N ALA A 97 -29.66 44.98 60.56
CA ALA A 97 -30.15 43.80 59.84
C ALA A 97 -29.92 43.94 58.32
N VAL A 98 -30.19 45.10 57.73
CA VAL A 98 -29.92 45.36 56.31
C VAL A 98 -28.43 45.38 56.01
N ARG A 99 -27.59 45.95 56.89
CA ARG A 99 -26.12 45.93 56.73
C ARG A 99 -25.57 44.51 56.77
N THR A 100 -26.00 43.71 57.73
CA THR A 100 -25.58 42.31 57.86
C THR A 100 -26.07 41.48 56.68
N GLN A 101 -27.31 41.69 56.22
CA GLN A 101 -27.84 41.04 55.01
C GLN A 101 -27.03 41.44 53.76
N ASN A 102 -26.74 42.73 53.56
CA ASN A 102 -25.95 43.19 52.43
C ASN A 102 -24.52 42.60 52.46
N ALA A 103 -23.88 42.58 53.63
CA ALA A 103 -22.56 41.97 53.79
C ALA A 103 -22.57 40.46 53.48
N GLN A 104 -23.63 39.74 53.84
CA GLN A 104 -23.80 38.32 53.49
C GLN A 104 -24.02 38.13 51.98
N VAL A 105 -24.80 39.00 51.33
CA VAL A 105 -25.02 38.98 49.88
C VAL A 105 -23.72 39.24 49.13
N ASP A 106 -22.93 40.22 49.58
CA ASP A 106 -21.62 40.54 49.00
C ASP A 106 -20.62 39.39 49.20
N ALA A 107 -20.61 38.76 50.37
CA ALA A 107 -19.80 37.58 50.65
C ALA A 107 -20.18 36.40 49.74
N LEU A 108 -21.48 36.17 49.51
CA LEU A 108 -21.97 35.15 48.59
C LEU A 108 -21.59 35.47 47.14
N ALA A 109 -21.71 36.73 46.71
CA ALA A 109 -21.31 37.18 45.38
C ALA A 109 -19.79 37.00 45.15
N ALA A 110 -18.98 37.27 46.18
CA ALA A 110 -17.54 37.02 46.15
C ALA A 110 -17.22 35.53 46.04
N GLN A 111 -17.90 34.67 46.82
CA GLN A 111 -17.74 33.21 46.75
C GLN A 111 -18.13 32.65 45.37
N LEU A 112 -19.22 33.13 44.78
CA LEU A 112 -19.63 32.72 43.42
C LEU A 112 -18.63 33.17 42.36
N THR A 113 -18.09 34.39 42.47
CA THR A 113 -17.04 34.89 41.58
C THR A 113 -15.77 34.04 41.72
N GLN A 114 -15.37 33.70 42.94
CA GLN A 114 -14.22 32.85 43.22
C GLN A 114 -14.42 31.44 42.67
N LEU A 115 -15.57 30.81 42.93
CA LEU A 115 -15.90 29.49 42.38
C LEU A 115 -15.87 29.49 40.85
N ARG A 116 -16.48 30.50 40.22
CA ARG A 116 -16.44 30.66 38.75
C ARG A 116 -15.00 30.81 38.24
N GLY A 117 -14.16 31.57 38.94
CA GLY A 117 -12.74 31.72 38.61
C GLY A 117 -12.01 30.38 38.68
N THR A 118 -12.11 29.68 39.82
CA THR A 118 -11.46 28.37 40.00
C THR A 118 -11.97 27.30 39.03
N LEU A 119 -13.27 27.32 38.72
CA LEU A 119 -13.85 26.41 37.71
C LEU A 119 -13.35 26.77 36.31
N GLY A 120 -13.21 28.06 35.99
CA GLY A 120 -12.58 28.50 34.74
C GLY A 120 -11.14 28.03 34.62
N ASP A 121 -10.34 28.25 35.66
CA ASP A 121 -8.92 27.86 35.69
C ASP A 121 -8.74 26.34 35.58
N THR A 122 -9.54 25.57 36.30
CA THR A 122 -9.50 24.09 36.23
C THR A 122 -9.95 23.55 34.87
N LEU A 123 -10.97 24.14 34.24
CA LEU A 123 -11.38 23.76 32.88
C LEU A 123 -10.30 24.09 31.84
N VAL A 124 -9.68 25.27 31.93
CA VAL A 124 -8.56 25.65 31.05
C VAL A 124 -7.38 24.70 31.23
N ALA A 125 -7.00 24.39 32.48
CA ALA A 125 -5.92 23.45 32.77
C ALA A 125 -6.24 22.03 32.25
N GLN A 126 -7.48 21.57 32.40
CA GLN A 126 -7.90 20.25 31.91
C GLN A 126 -7.90 20.18 30.37
N LEU A 127 -8.38 21.22 29.68
CA LEU A 127 -8.34 21.30 28.22
C LEU A 127 -6.89 21.35 27.69
N GLN A 128 -6.01 22.07 28.39
CA GLN A 128 -4.60 22.15 28.01
C GLN A 128 -3.87 20.83 28.23
N ALA A 129 -4.15 20.13 29.34
CA ALA A 129 -3.64 18.78 29.60
C ALA A 129 -4.15 17.78 28.54
N LEU A 130 -5.44 17.84 28.20
CA LEU A 130 -6.01 17.01 27.14
C LEU A 130 -5.32 17.29 25.80
N GLY A 131 -5.11 18.56 25.44
CA GLY A 131 -4.39 18.95 24.24
C GLY A 131 -2.97 18.40 24.18
N LEU A 132 -2.24 18.44 25.31
CA LEU A 132 -0.90 17.87 25.41
C LEU A 132 -0.91 16.35 25.23
N THR A 133 -1.84 15.65 25.88
CA THR A 133 -1.97 14.18 25.75
C THR A 133 -2.33 13.75 24.34
N MET A 134 -3.25 14.46 23.68
CA MET A 134 -3.60 14.22 22.28
C MET A 134 -2.41 14.46 21.35
N ALA A 135 -1.63 15.53 21.56
CA ALA A 135 -0.42 15.80 20.78
C ALA A 135 0.65 14.70 20.97
N GLN A 136 0.83 14.21 22.20
CA GLN A 136 1.74 13.10 22.48
C GLN A 136 1.29 11.80 21.79
N GLN A 137 0.00 11.46 21.90
CA GLN A 137 -0.58 10.29 21.23
C GLN A 137 -0.44 10.38 19.71
N ALA A 138 -0.71 11.54 19.12
CA ALA A 138 -0.53 11.76 17.68
C ALA A 138 0.94 11.54 17.28
N GLN A 139 1.89 12.04 18.08
CA GLN A 139 3.30 11.86 17.80
C GLN A 139 3.75 10.39 17.92
N GLU A 140 3.26 9.66 18.92
CA GLU A 140 3.50 8.22 19.06
C GLU A 140 2.88 7.42 17.92
N ALA A 141 1.65 7.74 17.51
CA ALA A 141 0.99 7.15 16.35
C ALA A 141 1.81 7.38 15.07
N THR A 142 2.32 8.60 14.83
CA THR A 142 3.19 8.87 13.68
C THR A 142 4.52 8.11 13.77
N ARG A 143 5.14 8.02 14.96
CA ARG A 143 6.39 7.24 15.13
C ARG A 143 6.18 5.76 14.84
N THR A 144 5.12 5.17 15.39
CA THR A 144 4.78 3.76 15.16
C THR A 144 4.40 3.49 13.70
N GLN A 145 3.66 4.40 13.07
CA GLN A 145 3.35 4.32 11.64
C GLN A 145 4.61 4.38 10.78
N ASN A 146 5.53 5.32 11.05
CA ASN A 146 6.79 5.42 10.32
C ASN A 146 7.64 4.14 10.49
N ALA A 147 7.75 3.62 11.71
CA ALA A 147 8.45 2.36 11.96
C ALA A 147 7.83 1.18 11.20
N GLN A 148 6.51 1.12 11.09
CA GLN A 148 5.81 0.10 10.29
C GLN A 148 6.08 0.26 8.78
N ILE A 149 6.08 1.49 8.28
CA ILE A 149 6.41 1.79 6.88
C ILE A 149 7.85 1.38 6.57
N ASP A 150 8.79 1.69 7.46
CA ASP A 150 10.20 1.31 7.29
C ASP A 150 10.39 -0.21 7.32
N ALA A 151 9.73 -0.91 8.25
CA ALA A 151 9.74 -2.37 8.30
C ALA A 151 9.15 -2.98 7.01
N PHE A 152 8.06 -2.42 6.49
CA PHE A 152 7.46 -2.86 5.23
C PHE A 152 8.38 -2.59 4.04
N ALA A 153 9.04 -1.43 3.99
CA ALA A 153 10.02 -1.09 2.95
C ALA A 153 11.22 -2.04 2.97
N GLN A 154 11.73 -2.40 4.16
CA GLN A 154 12.79 -3.39 4.32
C GLN A 154 12.34 -4.78 3.87
N GLN A 155 11.12 -5.19 4.21
CA GLN A 155 10.56 -6.48 3.77
C GLN A 155 10.41 -6.53 2.25
N LEU A 156 9.93 -5.45 1.61
CA LEU A 156 9.86 -5.34 0.15
C LEU A 156 11.25 -5.38 -0.49
N ALA A 157 12.23 -4.68 0.09
CA ALA A 157 13.61 -4.71 -0.40
C ALA A 157 14.21 -6.12 -0.31
N HIS A 158 13.96 -6.83 0.79
CA HIS A 158 14.39 -8.21 0.97
C HIS A 158 13.73 -9.16 -0.03
N LEU A 159 12.41 -9.05 -0.23
CA LEU A 159 11.68 -9.85 -1.20
C LEU A 159 12.16 -9.60 -2.64
N ARG A 160 12.41 -8.33 -2.98
CA ARG A 160 13.00 -7.97 -4.28
C ARG A 160 14.40 -8.55 -4.45
N GLY A 161 15.22 -8.50 -3.40
CA GLY A 161 16.57 -9.06 -3.39
C GLY A 161 16.55 -10.58 -3.61
N SER A 162 15.74 -11.31 -2.84
CA SER A 162 15.65 -12.77 -2.94
C SER A 162 15.05 -13.24 -4.28
N LEU A 163 14.06 -12.53 -4.81
CA LEU A 163 13.54 -12.78 -6.17
C LEU A 163 14.61 -12.55 -7.23
N SER A 164 15.37 -11.46 -7.15
CA SER A 164 16.46 -11.19 -8.08
C SER A 164 17.52 -12.28 -8.03
N GLU A 165 17.94 -12.70 -6.84
CA GLU A 165 18.93 -13.77 -6.66
C GLU A 165 18.43 -15.10 -7.22
N THR A 166 17.18 -15.46 -6.94
CA THR A 166 16.55 -16.68 -7.46
C THR A 166 16.48 -16.67 -9.00
N LEU A 167 16.10 -15.53 -9.60
CA LEU A 167 16.07 -15.38 -11.05
C LEU A 167 17.46 -15.47 -11.67
N THR A 168 18.48 -14.85 -11.06
CA THR A 168 19.87 -14.98 -11.51
C THR A 168 20.35 -16.43 -11.47
N GLN A 169 20.08 -17.15 -10.37
CA GLN A 169 20.42 -18.56 -10.24
C GLN A 169 19.70 -19.44 -11.27
N GLN A 170 18.40 -19.23 -11.49
CA GLN A 170 17.63 -19.96 -12.51
C GLN A 170 18.15 -19.69 -13.92
N LEU A 171 18.42 -18.44 -14.27
CA LEU A 171 18.98 -18.08 -15.58
C LEU A 171 20.37 -18.69 -15.79
N GLN A 172 21.21 -18.69 -14.77
CA GLN A 172 22.54 -19.31 -14.85
C GLN A 172 22.42 -20.83 -15.03
N SER A 173 21.55 -21.49 -14.26
CA SER A 173 21.29 -22.93 -14.39
C SER A 173 20.74 -23.29 -15.78
N LEU A 174 19.81 -22.48 -16.32
CA LEU A 174 19.28 -22.67 -17.66
C LEU A 174 20.35 -22.45 -18.73
N SER A 175 21.18 -21.42 -18.57
CA SER A 175 22.30 -21.14 -19.48
C SER A 175 23.29 -22.31 -19.51
N GLU A 176 23.67 -22.82 -18.35
CA GLU A 176 24.59 -23.97 -18.26
C GLU A 176 23.96 -25.24 -18.83
N THR A 177 22.69 -25.52 -18.53
CA THR A 177 21.96 -26.66 -19.08
C THR A 177 21.84 -26.56 -20.60
N ASN A 178 21.55 -25.37 -21.14
CA ASN A 178 21.51 -25.15 -22.58
C ASN A 178 22.88 -25.31 -23.22
N ALA A 179 23.95 -24.81 -22.60
CA ALA A 179 25.31 -25.00 -23.09
C ALA A 179 25.66 -26.49 -23.19
N ARG A 180 25.33 -27.29 -22.17
CA ARG A 180 25.53 -28.75 -22.18
C ARG A 180 24.74 -29.42 -23.29
N ARG A 181 23.43 -29.12 -23.43
CA ARG A 181 22.59 -29.67 -24.51
C ARG A 181 23.09 -29.32 -25.90
N ILE A 182 23.58 -28.09 -26.11
CA ILE A 182 24.15 -27.68 -27.40
C ILE A 182 25.42 -28.48 -27.69
N GLN A 183 26.28 -28.72 -26.70
CA GLN A 183 27.47 -29.56 -26.87
C GLN A 183 27.09 -31.01 -27.20
N GLU A 184 26.09 -31.58 -26.53
CA GLU A 184 25.57 -32.93 -26.83
C GLU A 184 25.02 -33.04 -28.25
N VAL A 185 24.24 -32.05 -28.70
CA VAL A 185 23.70 -31.98 -30.06
C VAL A 185 24.83 -31.86 -31.08
N ARG A 186 25.83 -31.01 -30.83
CA ARG A 186 27.01 -30.89 -31.70
C ARG A 186 27.78 -32.20 -31.80
N GLY A 187 28.05 -32.85 -30.67
CA GLY A 187 28.73 -34.16 -30.66
C GLY A 187 27.95 -35.22 -31.45
N THR A 188 26.63 -35.25 -31.30
CA THR A 188 25.76 -36.18 -32.04
C THR A 188 25.79 -35.89 -33.54
N LEU A 189 25.73 -34.62 -33.93
CA LEU A 189 25.82 -34.21 -35.34
C LEU A 189 27.19 -34.54 -35.96
N GLU A 190 28.27 -34.26 -35.24
CA GLU A 190 29.63 -34.62 -35.66
C GLU A 190 29.77 -36.13 -35.86
N GLN A 191 29.24 -36.94 -34.94
CA GLN A 191 29.22 -38.39 -35.06
C GLN A 191 28.39 -38.87 -36.27
N GLN A 192 27.19 -38.32 -36.48
CA GLN A 192 26.35 -38.67 -37.63
C GLN A 192 27.00 -38.26 -38.96
N LEU A 193 27.62 -37.08 -39.02
CA LEU A 193 28.34 -36.62 -40.21
C LEU A 193 29.54 -37.51 -40.52
N ALA A 194 30.33 -37.89 -39.51
CA ALA A 194 31.43 -38.83 -39.68
C ALA A 194 30.94 -40.20 -40.18
N GLN A 195 29.82 -40.69 -39.64
CA GLN A 195 29.21 -41.94 -40.07
C GLN A 195 28.71 -41.87 -41.52
N LEU A 196 28.05 -40.77 -41.92
CA LEU A 196 27.60 -40.54 -43.29
C LEU A 196 28.78 -40.42 -44.27
N GLN A 197 29.86 -39.74 -43.87
CA GLN A 197 31.09 -39.66 -44.68
C GLN A 197 31.69 -41.06 -44.88
N ALA A 198 31.87 -41.83 -43.81
CA ALA A 198 32.38 -43.19 -43.89
C ALA A 198 31.50 -44.11 -44.76
N ALA A 199 30.17 -44.03 -44.59
CA ALA A 199 29.22 -44.80 -45.40
C ALA A 199 29.27 -44.40 -46.89
N ASN A 200 29.38 -43.10 -47.20
CA ASN A 200 29.52 -42.62 -48.57
C ASN A 200 30.84 -43.06 -49.21
N THR A 201 31.97 -42.96 -48.49
CA THR A 201 33.26 -43.45 -48.98
C THR A 201 33.19 -44.96 -49.28
N ALA A 202 32.61 -45.76 -48.37
CA ALA A 202 32.42 -47.18 -48.59
C ALA A 202 31.54 -47.47 -49.82
N LYS A 203 30.44 -46.71 -50.01
CA LYS A 203 29.56 -46.88 -51.17
C LYS A 203 30.22 -46.45 -52.48
N LEU A 204 31.03 -45.38 -52.46
CA LEU A 204 31.80 -44.93 -53.61
C LEU A 204 32.87 -45.96 -54.02
N ASP A 205 33.56 -46.58 -53.05
CA ASP A 205 34.51 -47.65 -53.31
C ASP A 205 33.83 -48.92 -53.85
N GLU A 206 32.65 -49.27 -53.33
CA GLU A 206 31.83 -50.34 -53.87
C GLU A 206 31.42 -50.05 -55.33
N MET A 207 30.93 -48.84 -55.63
CA MET A 207 30.60 -48.43 -56.99
C MET A 207 31.82 -48.47 -57.91
N ARG A 208 33.00 -48.02 -57.45
CA ARG A 208 34.25 -48.14 -58.22
C ARG A 208 34.55 -49.58 -58.56
N ARG A 209 34.51 -50.49 -57.58
CA ARG A 209 34.74 -51.92 -57.82
C ARG A 209 33.74 -52.49 -58.84
N THR A 210 32.45 -52.23 -58.67
CA THR A 210 31.43 -52.71 -59.60
C THR A 210 31.61 -52.12 -61.00
N VAL A 211 31.94 -50.84 -61.10
CA VAL A 211 32.19 -50.18 -62.39
C VAL A 211 33.44 -50.75 -63.06
N ASP A 212 34.53 -50.96 -62.32
CA ASP A 212 35.76 -51.55 -62.84
C ASP A 212 35.52 -53.00 -63.30
N GLU A 213 34.81 -53.82 -62.50
CA GLU A 213 34.42 -55.17 -62.89
C GLU A 213 33.57 -55.18 -64.17
N LYS A 214 32.58 -54.30 -64.28
CA LYS A 214 31.73 -54.19 -65.48
C LYS A 214 32.49 -53.66 -66.68
N LEU A 215 33.37 -52.68 -66.49
CA LEU A 215 34.23 -52.15 -67.55
C LEU A 215 35.18 -53.22 -68.04
N HIS A 216 35.87 -53.94 -67.15
CA HIS A 216 36.80 -55.00 -67.53
C HIS A 216 36.08 -56.12 -68.28
N ALA A 217 34.97 -56.62 -67.73
CA ALA A 217 34.18 -57.67 -68.39
C ALA A 217 33.64 -57.24 -69.77
N THR A 218 33.11 -56.01 -69.88
CA THR A 218 32.59 -55.50 -71.18
C THR A 218 33.71 -55.22 -72.16
N LEU A 219 34.83 -54.70 -71.69
CA LEU A 219 35.99 -54.36 -72.50
C LEU A 219 36.66 -55.62 -73.04
N GLU A 220 36.91 -56.64 -72.20
CA GLU A 220 37.44 -57.94 -72.64
C GLU A 220 36.51 -58.60 -73.67
N GLN A 221 35.20 -58.60 -73.43
CA GLN A 221 34.23 -59.17 -74.37
C GLN A 221 34.24 -58.44 -75.72
N ARG A 222 34.18 -57.10 -75.73
CA ARG A 222 34.20 -56.31 -76.97
C ARG A 222 35.54 -56.32 -77.68
N LEU A 223 36.65 -56.26 -76.95
CA LEU A 223 38.00 -56.37 -77.53
C LEU A 223 38.18 -57.76 -78.12
N GLY A 224 37.80 -58.81 -77.41
CA GLY A 224 37.84 -60.17 -77.91
C GLY A 224 37.02 -60.33 -79.19
N GLU A 225 35.80 -59.81 -79.23
CA GLU A 225 34.96 -59.82 -80.43
C GLU A 225 35.56 -59.01 -81.58
N SER A 226 36.08 -57.80 -81.31
CA SER A 226 36.73 -56.95 -82.30
C SER A 226 38.01 -57.60 -82.85
N PHE A 227 38.85 -58.19 -82.00
CA PHE A 227 40.04 -58.91 -82.42
C PHE A 227 39.71 -60.18 -83.20
N ARG A 228 38.65 -60.90 -82.82
CA ARG A 228 38.19 -62.07 -83.57
C ARG A 228 37.71 -61.69 -84.96
N GLN A 229 36.93 -60.61 -85.07
CA GLN A 229 36.47 -60.08 -86.36
C GLN A 229 37.65 -59.60 -87.21
N VAL A 230 38.64 -58.93 -86.62
CA VAL A 230 39.87 -58.50 -87.33
C VAL A 230 40.69 -59.72 -87.78
N ALA A 231 40.84 -60.74 -86.93
CA ALA A 231 41.57 -61.96 -87.26
C ALA A 231 40.90 -62.74 -88.40
N GLU A 232 39.58 -62.88 -88.37
CA GLU A 232 38.79 -63.53 -89.43
C GLU A 232 38.93 -62.76 -90.76
N ARG A 233 38.92 -61.42 -90.71
CA ARG A 233 39.11 -60.58 -91.90
C ARG A 233 40.53 -60.66 -92.44
N LEU A 234 41.55 -60.76 -91.57
CA LEU A 234 42.94 -60.98 -91.97
C LEU A 234 43.13 -62.36 -92.61
N GLU A 235 42.52 -63.41 -92.05
CA GLU A 235 42.55 -64.76 -92.61
C GLU A 235 41.89 -64.80 -93.99
N GLN A 236 40.74 -64.13 -94.15
CA GLN A 236 40.07 -63.99 -95.43
C GLN A 236 40.94 -63.24 -96.45
N VAL A 237 41.66 -62.20 -96.05
CA VAL A 237 42.63 -61.49 -96.90
C VAL A 237 43.80 -62.39 -97.29
N HIS A 238 44.35 -63.17 -96.35
CA HIS A 238 45.42 -64.14 -96.66
C HIS A 238 44.96 -65.22 -97.64
N LYS A 239 43.74 -65.71 -97.48
CA LYS A 239 43.14 -66.64 -98.44
C LYS A 239 42.95 -65.99 -99.81
N GLY A 240 42.45 -64.76 -99.86
CA GLY A 240 42.32 -63.99 -101.10
C GLY A 240 43.66 -63.72 -101.80
N LEU A 241 44.72 -63.46 -101.04
CA LEU A 241 46.08 -63.31 -101.57
C LEU A 241 46.64 -64.65 -102.10
N GLY A 242 46.35 -65.77 -101.44
CA GLY A 242 46.73 -67.10 -101.92
C GLY A 242 46.01 -67.50 -103.22
N GLU A 243 44.72 -67.18 -103.33
CA GLU A 243 43.95 -67.36 -104.56
C GLU A 243 44.50 -66.46 -105.70
N MET A 244 44.89 -65.21 -105.40
CA MET A 244 45.57 -64.33 -106.35
C MET A 244 46.95 -64.85 -106.78
N GLN A 245 47.73 -65.44 -105.87
CA GLN A 245 49.02 -66.05 -106.19
C GLN A 245 48.85 -67.27 -107.12
N THR A 246 47.80 -68.06 -106.90
CA THR A 246 47.41 -69.18 -107.78
C THR A 246 46.98 -68.67 -109.15
N LEU A 247 46.20 -67.58 -109.21
CA LEU A 247 45.77 -66.95 -110.46
C LEU A 247 46.96 -66.39 -111.26
N ALA A 248 47.93 -65.75 -110.59
CA ALA A 248 49.15 -65.23 -111.20
C ALA A 248 50.03 -66.36 -111.78
N GLN A 249 50.05 -67.53 -111.14
CA GLN A 249 50.77 -68.71 -111.63
C GLN A 249 50.10 -69.31 -112.88
N GLY A 250 48.76 -69.35 -112.92
CA GLY A 250 48.00 -69.77 -114.12
C GLY A 250 48.23 -68.89 -115.35
N VAL A 251 48.50 -67.58 -115.16
CA VAL A 251 48.90 -66.68 -116.27
C VAL A 251 50.35 -66.95 -116.73
N GLY A 252 51.23 -67.42 -115.84
CA GLY A 252 52.59 -67.83 -116.16
C GLY A 252 52.66 -69.05 -117.07
N ASP A 253 51.81 -70.05 -116.80
CA ASP A 253 51.69 -71.24 -117.65
C ASP A 253 51.17 -70.88 -119.05
N LEU A 254 50.21 -69.95 -119.14
CA LEU A 254 49.72 -69.42 -120.42
C LEU A 254 50.82 -68.73 -121.23
N LYS A 255 51.69 -67.95 -120.58
CA LYS A 255 52.86 -67.34 -121.23
C LYS A 255 53.84 -68.41 -121.74
N HIS A 256 54.05 -69.48 -120.98
CA HIS A 256 54.90 -70.60 -121.40
C HIS A 256 54.35 -71.32 -122.64
N LEU A 257 53.02 -71.52 -122.70
CA LEU A 257 52.34 -72.08 -123.88
C LEU A 257 52.53 -71.19 -125.13
N LEU A 258 52.51 -69.86 -124.97
CA LEU A 258 52.66 -68.92 -126.09
C LEU A 258 54.10 -68.68 -126.54
N THR A 259 55.09 -69.01 -125.70
CA THR A 259 56.52 -68.79 -125.99
C THR A 259 57.13 -69.94 -126.79
N ASN A 260 56.71 -71.18 -126.56
CA ASN A 260 57.22 -72.34 -127.29
C ASN A 260 56.55 -72.47 -128.65
N VAL A 261 57.32 -72.31 -129.73
CA VAL A 261 56.82 -72.34 -131.10
C VAL A 261 56.11 -73.66 -131.44
N LYS A 262 56.61 -74.81 -130.95
CA LYS A 262 55.95 -76.12 -131.18
C LYS A 262 54.63 -76.22 -130.42
N THR A 263 54.60 -75.80 -129.16
CA THR A 263 53.39 -75.89 -128.33
C THR A 263 52.30 -74.93 -128.80
N ARG A 264 52.68 -73.72 -129.24
CA ARG A 264 51.78 -72.76 -129.88
C ARG A 264 51.25 -73.28 -131.21
N GLY A 265 52.08 -73.94 -132.02
CA GLY A 265 51.66 -74.58 -133.27
C GLY A 265 50.61 -75.67 -133.01
N MET A 266 50.91 -76.63 -132.14
CA MET A 266 49.99 -77.71 -131.75
C MET A 266 48.68 -77.17 -131.14
N PHE A 267 48.74 -76.14 -130.29
CA PHE A 267 47.55 -75.51 -129.72
C PHE A 267 46.73 -74.76 -130.79
N GLY A 268 47.41 -74.07 -131.70
CA GLY A 268 46.78 -73.43 -132.85
C GLY A 268 46.10 -74.44 -133.77
N GLU A 269 46.72 -75.60 -134.03
CA GLU A 269 46.13 -76.70 -134.79
C GLU A 269 44.93 -77.32 -134.06
N ALA A 270 45.03 -77.55 -132.75
CA ALA A 270 43.92 -78.09 -131.96
C ALA A 270 42.74 -77.11 -131.87
N GLN A 271 43.01 -75.81 -131.70
CA GLN A 271 41.98 -74.78 -131.68
C GLN A 271 41.38 -74.54 -133.08
N LEU A 272 42.19 -74.57 -134.13
CA LEU A 272 41.71 -74.53 -135.51
C LEU A 272 40.84 -75.74 -135.82
N GLY A 273 41.24 -76.94 -135.39
CA GLY A 273 40.46 -78.17 -135.50
C GLY A 273 39.11 -78.05 -134.78
N ALA A 274 39.10 -77.59 -133.53
CA ALA A 274 37.87 -77.38 -132.77
C ALA A 274 36.95 -76.32 -133.43
N LEU A 275 37.52 -75.25 -133.99
CA LEU A 275 36.76 -74.24 -134.73
C LEU A 275 36.21 -74.78 -136.05
N LEU A 276 37.01 -75.57 -136.79
CA LEU A 276 36.56 -76.21 -138.02
C LEU A 276 35.47 -77.24 -137.75
N GLU A 277 35.56 -78.04 -136.69
CA GLU A 277 34.52 -78.98 -136.26
C GLU A 277 33.22 -78.26 -135.83
N GLN A 278 33.34 -77.07 -135.22
CA GLN A 278 32.16 -76.26 -134.84
C GLN A 278 31.47 -75.60 -136.04
N VAL A 279 32.20 -75.35 -137.14
CA VAL A 279 31.71 -74.55 -138.28
C VAL A 279 31.41 -75.39 -139.53
N LEU A 280 32.12 -76.49 -139.76
CA LEU A 280 32.02 -77.34 -140.96
C LEU A 280 31.67 -78.78 -140.59
N SER A 281 30.90 -79.46 -141.44
CA SER A 281 30.59 -80.89 -141.26
C SER A 281 31.85 -81.74 -141.49
N PRO A 282 32.03 -82.89 -140.82
CA PRO A 282 33.23 -83.74 -140.92
C PRO A 282 33.60 -84.19 -142.35
N GLU A 283 32.64 -84.15 -143.27
CA GLU A 283 32.82 -84.55 -144.67
C GLU A 283 33.40 -83.42 -145.54
N GLN A 284 33.30 -82.18 -145.08
CA GLN A 284 33.68 -80.96 -145.78
C GLN A 284 35.12 -80.53 -145.51
N PHE A 285 35.80 -81.11 -144.53
CA PHE A 285 37.22 -80.89 -144.30
C PHE A 285 37.91 -82.21 -143.98
N ALA A 286 39.22 -82.25 -144.16
CA ALA A 286 40.03 -83.39 -143.77
C ALA A 286 41.33 -82.88 -143.14
N ALA A 287 41.76 -83.51 -142.06
CA ALA A 287 43.03 -83.20 -141.42
C ALA A 287 44.19 -83.91 -142.15
N GLN A 288 45.37 -83.31 -142.12
CA GLN A 288 46.63 -83.91 -142.59
C GLN A 288 46.61 -84.44 -144.02
N VAL A 289 46.21 -83.57 -144.97
CA VAL A 289 46.03 -83.96 -146.38
C VAL A 289 47.24 -83.55 -147.22
N ALA A 290 47.72 -84.45 -148.08
CA ALA A 290 48.70 -84.10 -149.11
C ALA A 290 48.00 -83.50 -150.34
N THR A 291 48.29 -82.25 -150.68
CA THR A 291 47.58 -81.50 -151.74
C THR A 291 48.01 -81.85 -153.18
N ARG A 292 49.08 -82.66 -153.36
CA ARG A 292 49.56 -83.14 -154.67
C ARG A 292 49.83 -84.65 -154.64
N PRO A 293 49.38 -85.43 -155.65
CA PRO A 293 49.68 -86.86 -155.73
C PRO A 293 51.21 -87.10 -155.76
N GLY A 294 51.73 -87.82 -154.77
CA GLY A 294 53.16 -88.15 -154.65
C GLY A 294 54.04 -87.18 -153.84
N SER A 295 53.48 -86.10 -153.25
CA SER A 295 54.24 -85.16 -152.40
C SER A 295 54.22 -85.53 -150.92
N LYS A 296 55.32 -85.24 -150.18
CA LYS A 296 55.43 -85.38 -148.71
C LYS A 296 54.95 -84.15 -147.92
N ALA A 297 54.57 -83.07 -148.59
CA ALA A 297 54.05 -81.88 -147.93
C ALA A 297 52.55 -82.06 -147.61
N VAL A 298 52.25 -82.35 -146.34
CA VAL A 298 50.89 -82.40 -145.80
C VAL A 298 50.50 -81.03 -145.26
N VAL A 299 49.24 -80.65 -145.43
CA VAL A 299 48.65 -79.47 -144.78
C VAL A 299 47.82 -79.91 -143.59
N ASP A 300 47.84 -79.11 -142.53
CA ASP A 300 47.20 -79.47 -141.25
C ASP A 300 45.70 -79.73 -141.40
N PHE A 301 45.01 -78.89 -142.18
CA PHE A 301 43.62 -79.09 -142.57
C PHE A 301 43.38 -78.65 -144.03
N ALA A 302 42.57 -79.40 -144.77
CA ALA A 302 42.12 -79.07 -146.12
C ALA A 302 40.60 -79.06 -146.19
N ILE A 303 40.03 -78.03 -146.83
CA ILE A 303 38.58 -77.87 -147.01
C ILE A 303 38.20 -78.37 -148.41
N ARG A 304 37.13 -79.16 -148.50
CA ARG A 304 36.53 -79.65 -149.74
C ARG A 304 35.42 -78.68 -150.19
N LEU A 305 35.64 -78.00 -151.31
CA LEU A 305 34.65 -77.09 -151.88
C LEU A 305 33.67 -77.87 -152.79
N PRO A 306 32.34 -77.78 -152.58
CA PRO A 306 31.37 -78.45 -153.45
C PRO A 306 31.24 -77.66 -154.76
N GLY A 307 31.67 -78.25 -155.89
CA GLY A 307 31.40 -77.67 -157.21
C GLY A 307 32.52 -77.70 -158.26
N ARG A 308 33.32 -78.76 -158.33
CA ARG A 308 33.79 -79.45 -159.56
C ARG A 308 34.74 -80.59 -159.18
#